data_AF-A0A363U6L8-F1
#
_entry.id   AF-A0A363U6L8-F1
#
_cell.length_a   1.000
_cell.length_b   1.000
_cell.length_c   1.000
_cell.angle_alpha   90.00
_cell.angle_beta   90.00
_cell.angle_gamma   90.00
#
_symmetry.space_group_name_H-M   'P 1'
#
loop_
_entity.id
_entity.type
_entity.pdbx_description
1 polymer ?
#
loop_
_entity_poly.entity_id
_entity_poly.type
_entity_poly.pdbx_seq_one_letter_code
_entity_poly.pdbx_strand_id
1 'polypeptide(L)'
;MYLWRFAIEHLFRFLKQHMGLNTNRSPNLVSAQQWMWLCALAYWQLLLLREQVKPDRPAWYPRKPGQGSPLTPAQVQRSALVFLVELGTPAATARPAGKGTGRPKNYHPAPRLRYAVIFKGKKVPKSPAASP
;
A
#
# COMPACT_ATOMS: atom_id res chain seq x y z
N MET A 1 26.84 8.95 4.09
CA MET A 1 25.89 8.09 3.32
C MET A 1 25.08 7.14 4.22
N TYR A 2 25.67 6.49 5.24
CA TYR A 2 24.99 5.50 6.10
C TYR A 2 23.79 6.01 6.93
N LEU A 3 23.80 7.27 7.40
CA LEU A 3 22.71 7.82 8.23
C LEU A 3 21.35 7.84 7.53
N TRP A 4 21.35 7.99 6.19
CA TRP A 4 20.13 8.00 5.40
C TRP A 4 19.50 6.61 5.24
N ARG A 5 20.23 5.53 5.55
CA ARG A 5 19.70 4.16 5.51
C ARG A 5 18.55 3.97 6.49
N PHE A 6 18.59 4.60 7.66
CA PHE A 6 17.50 4.53 8.65
C PHE A 6 16.23 5.27 8.18
N ALA A 7 16.36 6.27 7.30
CA ALA A 7 15.20 6.99 6.78
C ALA A 7 14.24 6.07 6.02
N ILE A 8 14.76 5.04 5.34
CA ILE A 8 13.92 4.07 4.63
C ILE A 8 13.11 3.18 5.57
N GLU A 9 13.61 2.92 6.79
CA GLU A 9 12.90 2.08 7.76
C GLU A 9 11.64 2.77 8.27
N HIS A 10 11.71 4.09 8.50
CA HIS A 10 10.55 4.89 8.86
C HIS A 10 9.50 4.91 7.76
N LEU A 11 9.92 4.97 6.49
CA LEU A 11 9.02 4.82 5.34
C LEU A 11 8.32 3.46 5.36
N PHE A 12 9.07 2.36 5.44
CA PHE A 12 8.48 1.01 5.44
C PHE A 12 7.57 0.78 6.64
N ARG A 13 7.93 1.28 7.82
CA ARG A 13 7.07 1.21 9.01
C ARG A 13 5.76 1.94 8.77
N PHE A 14 5.81 3.16 8.23
CA PHE A 14 4.61 3.93 7.91
C PHE A 14 3.73 3.22 6.88
N LEU A 15 4.30 2.75 5.76
CA LEU A 15 3.55 2.05 4.73
C LEU A 15 2.84 0.79 5.26
N LYS A 16 3.51 -0.01 6.10
CA LYS A 16 2.92 -1.21 6.70
C LYS A 16 1.81 -0.88 7.70
N GLN A 17 2.00 0.13 8.54
CA GLN A 17 1.09 0.46 9.65
C GLN A 17 -0.13 1.28 9.18
N HIS A 18 0.07 2.20 8.24
CA HIS A 18 -0.93 3.21 7.88
C HIS A 18 -1.49 3.09 6.47
N MET A 19 -0.72 2.51 5.53
CA MET A 19 -1.12 2.41 4.11
C MET A 19 -1.49 0.99 3.69
N GLY A 20 -1.45 0.04 4.63
CA GLY A 20 -1.82 -1.35 4.36
C GLY A 20 -0.88 -2.06 3.39
N LEU A 21 0.42 -1.78 3.40
CA LEU A 21 1.37 -2.43 2.48
C LEU A 21 1.23 -3.96 2.44
N ASN A 22 0.95 -4.58 3.59
CA ASN A 22 0.81 -6.03 3.74
C ASN A 22 -0.66 -6.52 3.76
N THR A 23 -1.65 -5.68 3.43
CA THR A 23 -3.07 -6.06 3.51
C THR A 23 -3.54 -6.84 2.29
N ASN A 24 -2.83 -6.78 1.16
CA ASN A 24 -3.18 -7.57 0.00
C ASN A 24 -3.00 -9.08 0.26
N ARG A 25 -4.10 -9.83 0.19
CA ARG A 25 -4.16 -11.29 0.39
C ARG A 25 -4.35 -12.07 -0.91
N SER A 26 -4.12 -11.41 -2.05
CA SER A 26 -4.22 -12.02 -3.37
C SER A 26 -3.06 -12.97 -3.63
N PRO A 27 -3.30 -14.20 -4.11
CA PRO A 27 -2.24 -15.10 -4.55
C PRO A 27 -1.65 -14.70 -5.91
N ASN A 28 -2.26 -13.75 -6.62
CA ASN A 28 -1.79 -13.31 -7.93
C ASN A 28 -0.64 -12.30 -7.78
N LEU A 29 0.52 -12.62 -8.37
CA LEU A 29 1.72 -11.78 -8.33
C LEU A 29 1.51 -10.41 -8.98
N VAL A 30 0.76 -10.32 -10.08
CA VAL A 30 0.45 -9.04 -10.74
C VAL A 30 -0.36 -8.15 -9.82
N SER A 31 -1.35 -8.72 -9.13
CA SER A 31 -2.16 -8.00 -8.14
C SER A 31 -1.31 -7.52 -6.96
N ALA A 32 -0.39 -8.36 -6.46
CA ALA A 32 0.54 -7.97 -5.42
C ALA A 32 1.45 -6.81 -5.86
N GLN A 33 2.01 -6.89 -7.07
CA GLN A 33 2.85 -5.83 -7.63
C GLN A 33 2.10 -4.51 -7.82
N GLN A 34 0.88 -4.57 -8.35
CA GLN A 34 0.02 -3.38 -8.51
C GLN A 34 -0.32 -2.76 -7.15
N TRP A 35 -0.59 -3.57 -6.13
CA TRP A 35 -0.82 -3.08 -4.77
C TRP A 35 0.39 -2.31 -4.21
N MET A 36 1.60 -2.83 -4.41
CA MET A 36 2.82 -2.13 -4.00
C MET A 36 2.93 -0.75 -4.66
N TRP A 37 2.62 -0.67 -5.96
CA TRP A 37 2.60 0.60 -6.70
C TRP A 37 1.51 1.54 -6.20
N LEU A 38 0.31 1.05 -5.89
CA LEU A 38 -0.76 1.86 -5.32
C LEU A 38 -0.36 2.45 -3.97
N CYS A 39 0.23 1.66 -3.07
CA CYS A 39 0.75 2.17 -1.79
C CYS A 39 1.84 3.24 -2.01
N ALA A 40 2.74 3.05 -2.97
CA ALA A 40 3.79 4.01 -3.30
C ALA A 40 3.23 5.32 -3.85
N LEU A 41 2.27 5.26 -4.78
CA LEU A 41 1.60 6.44 -5.34
C LEU A 41 0.80 7.20 -4.28
N ALA A 42 0.09 6.49 -3.40
CA ALA A 42 -0.64 7.12 -2.32
C ALA A 42 0.30 7.81 -1.31
N TYR A 43 1.48 7.22 -1.03
CA TYR A 43 2.50 7.89 -0.24
C TYR A 43 3.06 9.13 -0.94
N TRP A 44 3.27 9.06 -2.25
CA TRP A 44 3.71 10.20 -3.05
C TRP A 44 2.72 11.36 -2.98
N GLN A 45 1.41 11.07 -3.04
CA GLN A 45 0.36 12.07 -2.84
C GLN A 45 0.47 12.75 -1.47
N LEU A 46 0.73 12.00 -0.38
CA LEU A 46 0.95 12.61 0.94
C LEU A 46 2.17 13.53 0.98
N LEU A 47 3.25 13.21 0.25
CA LEU A 47 4.41 14.09 0.15
C LEU A 47 4.08 15.40 -0.56
N LEU A 48 3.30 15.36 -1.64
CA LEU A 48 2.86 16.55 -2.38
C LEU A 48 1.90 17.41 -1.56
N LEU A 49 1.00 16.77 -0.79
CA LEU A 49 0.05 17.44 0.08
C LEU A 49 0.69 18.16 1.27
N ARG A 50 1.92 17.80 1.63
CA ARG A 50 2.57 18.23 2.88
C ARG A 50 2.54 19.74 3.12
N GLU A 51 2.81 20.53 2.09
CA GLU A 51 2.87 22.00 2.17
C GLU A 51 1.50 22.67 1.97
N GLN A 52 0.50 21.91 1.50
CA GLN A 52 -0.84 22.42 1.21
C GLN A 52 -1.80 22.25 2.40
N VAL A 53 -1.51 21.30 3.27
CA VAL A 53 -2.46 20.87 4.30
C VAL A 53 -2.15 21.52 5.64
N LYS A 54 -3.18 22.07 6.29
CA LYS A 54 -3.09 22.57 7.66
C LYS A 54 -2.97 21.40 8.65
N PRO A 55 -2.08 21.46 9.64
CA PRO A 55 -1.92 20.38 10.60
C PRO A 55 -3.17 20.25 11.50
N ASP A 56 -3.86 19.12 11.39
CA ASP A 56 -4.91 18.74 12.34
C ASP A 56 -4.26 18.09 13.57
N ARG A 57 -4.22 18.86 14.67
CA ARG A 57 -3.60 18.46 15.94
C ARG A 57 -4.65 18.50 17.03
N PRO A 58 -4.88 17.39 17.75
CA PRO A 58 -5.72 17.38 18.94
C PRO A 58 -5.20 18.38 19.97
N ALA A 59 -6.12 19.02 20.73
CA ALA A 59 -5.77 20.05 21.72
C ALA A 59 -4.78 19.58 22.79
N TRP A 60 -4.77 18.28 23.12
CA TRP A 60 -3.85 17.67 24.08
C TRP A 60 -2.46 17.38 23.50
N TYR A 61 -2.26 17.51 22.19
CA TYR A 61 -0.98 17.21 21.56
C TYR A 61 0.04 18.34 21.80
N PRO A 62 1.24 18.06 22.34
CA PRO A 62 2.20 19.09 22.70
C PRO A 62 2.56 20.01 21.53
N ARG A 63 2.42 21.33 21.73
CA ARG A 63 2.89 22.33 20.78
C ARG A 63 4.41 22.37 20.85
N LYS A 64 5.09 21.76 19.87
CA LYS A 64 6.56 21.88 19.78
C LYS A 64 6.92 23.38 19.66
N PRO A 65 7.82 23.92 20.51
CA PRO A 65 8.40 25.23 20.30
C PRO A 65 9.30 25.13 19.07
N GLY A 66 8.90 25.75 17.97
CA GLY A 66 9.58 25.64 16.67
C GLY A 66 8.58 25.50 15.52
N GLN A 67 8.04 26.63 15.07
CA GLN A 67 7.23 26.73 13.86
C GLN A 67 8.13 26.57 12.62
N GLY A 68 8.55 25.35 12.30
CA GLY A 68 9.42 25.14 11.13
C GLY A 68 9.75 23.68 10.78
N SER A 69 9.48 22.71 11.65
CA SER A 69 9.66 21.31 11.27
C SER A 69 8.55 20.88 10.31
N PRO A 70 8.88 20.33 9.13
CA PRO A 70 7.87 20.01 8.14
C PRO A 70 7.04 18.79 8.57
N LEU A 71 5.74 18.76 8.20
CA LEU A 71 4.78 17.78 8.73
C LEU A 71 5.21 16.33 8.48
N THR A 72 4.97 15.42 9.42
CA THR A 72 5.26 14.00 9.18
C THR A 72 4.20 13.39 8.26
N PRO A 73 4.49 12.31 7.52
CA PRO A 73 3.51 11.66 6.66
C PRO A 73 2.21 11.27 7.38
N ALA A 74 2.32 10.84 8.65
CA ALA A 74 1.15 10.52 9.48
C ALA A 74 0.32 11.76 9.86
N GLN A 75 0.96 12.92 10.07
CA GLN A 75 0.25 14.17 10.31
C GLN A 75 -0.46 14.64 9.05
N VAL A 76 0.20 14.58 7.89
CA VAL A 76 -0.44 14.92 6.60
C VAL A 76 -1.60 13.98 6.30
N GLN A 77 -1.44 12.67 6.54
CA GLN A 77 -2.51 11.69 6.32
C GLN A 77 -3.78 12.02 7.12
N ARG A 78 -3.66 12.48 8.37
CA ARG A 78 -4.81 12.84 9.21
C ARG A 78 -5.63 13.97 8.60
N SER A 79 -4.96 14.98 8.08
CA SER A 79 -5.61 16.16 7.51
C SER A 79 -5.85 16.06 5.99
N ALA A 80 -5.35 15.02 5.33
CA ALA A 80 -5.49 14.82 3.89
C ALA A 80 -6.96 14.69 3.45
N LEU A 81 -7.82 14.02 4.23
CA LEU A 81 -9.24 13.88 3.87
C LEU A 81 -9.91 15.24 3.75
N VAL A 82 -9.75 16.10 4.76
CA VAL A 82 -10.36 17.43 4.79
C VAL A 82 -9.93 18.23 3.56
N PHE A 83 -8.63 18.25 3.29
CA PHE A 83 -8.08 18.91 2.10
C PHE A 83 -8.65 18.35 0.80
N LEU A 84 -8.73 17.03 0.64
CA LEU A 84 -9.26 16.40 -0.58
C LEU A 84 -10.74 16.67 -0.79
N VAL A 85 -11.52 16.80 0.29
CA VAL A 85 -12.93 17.19 0.23
C VAL A 85 -13.07 18.65 -0.19
N GLU A 86 -12.25 19.54 0.38
CA GLU A 86 -12.23 20.97 0.02
C GLU A 86 -11.77 21.21 -1.42
N LEU A 87 -10.76 20.47 -1.88
CA LEU A 87 -10.28 20.51 -3.27
C LEU A 87 -11.34 20.05 -4.26
N GLY A 88 -12.28 19.21 -3.80
CA GLY A 88 -13.26 18.54 -4.66
C GLY A 88 -12.62 17.47 -5.55
N THR A 89 -13.41 16.95 -6.49
CA THR A 89 -12.93 15.98 -7.46
C THR A 89 -13.06 16.53 -8.88
N PRO A 90 -11.98 16.51 -9.69
CA PRO A 90 -12.09 16.80 -11.11
C PRO A 90 -12.73 15.63 -11.89
N ALA A 91 -12.94 14.48 -11.24
CA ALA A 91 -13.52 13.31 -11.89
C ALA A 91 -14.98 13.54 -12.23
N ALA A 92 -15.37 13.12 -13.43
CA ALA A 92 -16.77 13.06 -13.82
C ALA A 92 -17.55 12.11 -12.89
N THR A 93 -18.87 12.31 -12.83
CA THR A 93 -19.77 11.42 -12.09
C THR A 93 -19.57 9.97 -12.52
N ALA A 94 -19.42 9.07 -11.54
CA ALA A 94 -19.26 7.65 -11.81
C ALA A 94 -20.43 7.13 -12.65
N ARG A 95 -20.13 6.33 -13.67
CA ARG A 95 -21.18 5.66 -14.45
C ARG A 95 -21.91 4.68 -13.53
N PRO A 96 -23.26 4.65 -13.54
CA PRO A 96 -24.00 3.67 -12.76
C PRO A 96 -23.62 2.27 -13.25
N ALA A 97 -23.03 1.47 -12.37
CA ALA A 97 -22.54 0.12 -12.71
C ALA A 97 -23.67 -0.89 -13.00
N GLY A 98 -24.94 -0.51 -12.77
CA GLY A 98 -26.09 -1.39 -12.89
C GLY A 98 -26.07 -2.54 -11.87
N LYS A 99 -27.03 -3.46 -11.97
CA LYS A 99 -26.97 -4.73 -11.25
C LYS A 99 -26.05 -5.66 -12.04
N GLY A 100 -24.93 -6.06 -11.44
CA GLY A 100 -24.09 -7.10 -12.02
C GLY A 100 -24.88 -8.41 -12.17
N THR A 101 -24.60 -9.17 -13.23
CA THR A 101 -25.25 -10.47 -13.51
C THR A 101 -24.98 -11.53 -12.44
N GLY A 102 -24.09 -11.24 -11.49
CA GLY A 102 -23.69 -12.15 -10.44
C GLY A 102 -22.87 -13.33 -10.97
N ARG A 103 -22.76 -14.36 -10.13
CA ARG A 103 -22.16 -15.64 -10.54
C ARG A 103 -23.21 -16.42 -11.36
N PRO A 104 -22.81 -17.09 -12.46
CA PRO A 104 -23.74 -17.94 -13.18
C PRO A 104 -24.28 -19.05 -12.27
N LYS A 105 -25.50 -19.51 -12.55
CA LYS A 105 -26.11 -20.63 -11.82
C LYS A 105 -25.17 -21.84 -11.90
N ASN A 106 -24.95 -22.49 -10.76
CA ASN A 106 -24.01 -23.62 -10.60
C ASN A 106 -22.52 -23.27 -10.76
N TYR A 107 -22.13 -22.00 -10.68
CA TYR A 107 -20.71 -21.63 -10.67
C TYR A 107 -20.04 -21.96 -9.33
N HIS A 108 -19.17 -22.96 -9.35
CA HIS A 108 -18.31 -23.34 -8.23
C HIS A 108 -16.84 -23.15 -8.62
N PRO A 109 -16.16 -22.11 -8.10
CA PRO A 109 -14.73 -21.93 -8.39
C PRO A 109 -13.94 -23.10 -7.80
N ALA A 110 -12.96 -23.59 -8.54
CA ALA A 110 -12.08 -24.65 -8.06
C ALA A 110 -11.38 -24.23 -6.75
N PRO A 111 -11.19 -25.16 -5.79
CA PRO A 111 -10.38 -24.90 -4.61
C PRO A 111 -8.98 -24.40 -5.01
N ARG A 112 -8.41 -23.50 -4.21
CA ARG A 112 -7.06 -22.99 -4.44
C ARG A 112 -6.06 -24.15 -4.49
N LEU A 113 -5.23 -24.21 -5.54
CA LEU A 113 -4.14 -25.18 -5.63
C LEU A 113 -3.19 -25.03 -4.44
N ARG A 114 -3.00 -26.12 -3.68
CA ARG A 114 -2.03 -26.17 -2.59
C ARG A 114 -0.72 -26.73 -3.14
N TYR A 115 0.33 -25.91 -3.13
CA TYR A 115 1.67 -26.37 -3.46
C TYR A 115 2.31 -27.06 -2.26
N ALA A 116 3.13 -28.09 -2.51
CA ALA A 116 3.88 -28.76 -1.45
C ALA A 116 4.87 -27.80 -0.77
N VAL A 117 5.03 -27.91 0.55
CA VAL A 117 6.00 -27.11 1.32
C VAL A 117 7.41 -27.51 0.91
N ILE A 118 8.17 -26.58 0.33
CA ILE A 118 9.57 -26.79 -0.05
C ILE A 118 10.45 -26.56 1.18
N PHE A 119 11.03 -27.63 1.71
CA PHE A 119 12.04 -27.53 2.77
C PHE A 119 13.42 -27.29 2.17
N LYS A 120 14.00 -26.11 2.43
CA LYS A 120 15.38 -25.78 2.06
C LYS A 120 16.34 -26.64 2.91
N GLY A 121 16.71 -27.81 2.40
CA GLY A 121 17.63 -28.73 3.08
C GLY A 121 17.81 -30.08 2.37
N LYS A 122 16.81 -30.55 1.62
CA LYS A 122 16.99 -31.73 0.77
C LYS A 122 17.68 -31.31 -0.53
N LYS A 123 18.96 -31.62 -0.67
CA LYS A 123 19.65 -31.57 -1.97
C LYS A 123 18.89 -32.50 -2.92
N VAL A 124 18.29 -31.95 -3.97
CA VAL A 124 17.80 -32.76 -5.08
C VAL A 124 19.04 -33.34 -5.77
N PRO A 125 19.16 -34.68 -5.96
CA PRO A 125 20.24 -35.23 -6.74
C PRO A 125 20.12 -34.68 -8.17
N LYS A 126 21.21 -34.09 -8.66
CA LYS A 126 21.30 -33.53 -10.01
C LYS A 126 21.08 -34.69 -10.98
N SER A 127 19.98 -34.69 -11.75
CA SER A 127 19.85 -35.63 -12.86
C SER A 127 21.05 -35.45 -13.79
N PRO A 128 21.70 -36.54 -14.23
CA PRO A 128 22.80 -36.44 -15.18
C PRO A 128 22.30 -35.77 -16.45
N ALA A 129 23.04 -34.77 -16.92
CA ALA A 129 22.79 -34.14 -18.20
C ALA A 129 22.79 -35.22 -19.29
N ALA A 130 21.77 -35.21 -20.14
CA ALA A 130 21.77 -36.03 -21.34
C ALA A 130 23.01 -35.66 -22.17
N SER A 131 23.86 -36.65 -22.43
CA SER A 131 25.02 -36.56 -23.30
C SER A 131 24.60 -36.21 -24.73
N PRO A 132 25.49 -35.54 -25.52
CA PRO A 132 25.16 -34.94 -26.81
C PRO A 132 24.70 -35.92 -27.89
#